data_AF-A0A2T5G253-F1
#
_entry.id   AF-A0A2T5G253-F1
#
_cell.length_a   1.000
_cell.length_b   1.000
_cell.length_c   1.000
_cell.angle_alpha   90.00
_cell.angle_beta   90.00
_cell.angle_gamma   90.00
#
_symmetry.space_group_name_H-M   'P 1'
#
loop_
_entity.id
_entity.type
_entity.pdbx_description
1 polymer ?
#
loop_
_entity_poly.entity_id
_entity_poly.type
_entity_poly.pdbx_seq_one_letter_code
_entity_poly.pdbx_strand_id
1 'polypeptide(L)'
;MPGRAEGRTGRDRPAGYDLVPRRRAVRAARRQAFLPALPGRPASFLRRGNDGRGRPGARNPGQVGGGAIQLDLGSLQDARAHLPRAAPFLARPARTRRICRDAGQRLACAGRRGHGRARGPILCRCRHARRLPLGHATAPTGCTRTRYVGADPNVKELLEKFRSGTAIEEPIAIVAAHPDDETIGIASRLGRIKRLRLIHLTDGAPRDHADAHRKGFADWKAYAEARERELCAALDRLGAAGAERRRYAFADQSAIFAAREIADRLVDDLAGMAAVLTHPYEHGHPDHDTAALAVWMACCTLAGRDGRPPEHIEFACYHRDGNAGLFGRFRATPARAEIRIDLDAGEEATKRAAIACFASQAAMLAHFPLTPERFRRAPDYDFAAPISPGAALYDLFGWDMTSTRWEEAAAAALGRRTGATNGAAR
;
A
#
# COMPACT_ATOMS: atom_id res chain seq x y z
N MET A 1 -22.35 -69.84 5.95
CA MET A 1 -23.06 -71.12 6.17
C MET A 1 -23.36 -71.23 7.67
N PRO A 2 -24.56 -71.68 8.09
CA PRO A 2 -25.62 -70.75 8.54
C PRO A 2 -26.04 -70.92 10.02
N GLY A 3 -26.78 -69.93 10.54
CA GLY A 3 -27.56 -70.02 11.79
C GLY A 3 -28.61 -68.91 11.88
N ARG A 4 -29.89 -69.29 11.78
CA ARG A 4 -31.10 -68.45 11.78
C ARG A 4 -31.60 -68.15 13.20
N ALA A 5 -32.34 -67.05 13.38
CA ALA A 5 -33.68 -66.98 14.00
C ALA A 5 -34.21 -65.53 13.89
N GLU A 6 -35.26 -65.26 13.11
CA GLU A 6 -36.67 -65.01 13.54
C GLU A 6 -36.90 -63.56 14.05
N GLY A 7 -37.90 -62.79 13.62
CA GLY A 7 -38.96 -62.98 12.63
C GLY A 7 -39.90 -61.76 12.55
N ARG A 8 -40.63 -61.68 11.42
CA ARG A 8 -42.04 -61.23 11.22
C ARG A 8 -42.39 -59.74 11.50
N THR A 9 -43.18 -59.00 10.73
CA THR A 9 -44.16 -59.27 9.64
C THR A 9 -44.70 -57.94 9.05
N GLY A 10 -44.96 -57.93 7.73
CA GLY A 10 -46.05 -57.21 7.02
C GLY A 10 -45.86 -55.70 6.74
N ARG A 11 -45.64 -55.22 5.49
CA ARG A 11 -46.56 -55.07 4.32
C ARG A 11 -47.84 -54.27 4.66
N ASP A 12 -48.29 -53.22 3.98
CA ASP A 12 -48.18 -52.81 2.56
C ASP A 12 -48.41 -51.29 2.39
N ARG A 13 -47.92 -50.71 1.28
CA ARG A 13 -48.26 -49.37 0.75
C ARG A 13 -49.67 -49.37 0.11
N PRO A 14 -50.29 -48.20 -0.15
CA PRO A 14 -50.19 -47.64 -1.52
C PRO A 14 -50.21 -46.09 -1.62
N ALA A 15 -49.98 -45.62 -2.86
CA ALA A 15 -49.97 -44.23 -3.32
C ALA A 15 -51.38 -43.65 -3.60
N GLY A 16 -51.52 -42.32 -3.70
CA GLY A 16 -52.73 -41.67 -4.20
C GLY A 16 -52.66 -40.13 -4.22
N TYR A 17 -53.12 -39.54 -5.31
CA TYR A 17 -52.93 -38.16 -5.79
C TYR A 17 -53.87 -37.09 -5.17
N ASP A 18 -53.44 -35.83 -5.36
CA ASP A 18 -54.17 -34.56 -5.57
C ASP A 18 -55.43 -34.21 -4.76
N LEU A 19 -55.48 -32.95 -4.28
CA LEU A 19 -56.60 -32.01 -4.52
C LEU A 19 -56.26 -30.61 -3.98
N VAL A 20 -56.21 -29.63 -4.88
CA VAL A 20 -56.26 -28.18 -4.61
C VAL A 20 -57.74 -27.79 -4.40
N PRO A 21 -58.03 -26.71 -3.65
CA PRO A 21 -58.78 -25.64 -4.31
C PRO A 21 -58.21 -24.23 -4.11
N ARG A 22 -58.36 -23.47 -5.19
CA ARG A 22 -58.11 -22.04 -5.37
C ARG A 22 -59.18 -21.19 -4.68
N ARG A 23 -58.80 -19.95 -4.32
CA ARG A 23 -59.46 -18.64 -4.60
C ARG A 23 -58.51 -17.55 -4.05
N ARG A 24 -57.80 -16.71 -4.83
CA ARG A 24 -58.21 -15.56 -5.70
C ARG A 24 -59.39 -14.77 -5.10
N ALA A 25 -59.45 -13.44 -5.06
CA ALA A 25 -58.55 -12.32 -5.35
C ALA A 25 -59.38 -11.06 -5.08
N VAL A 26 -58.84 -9.97 -4.52
CA VAL A 26 -59.27 -8.60 -4.89
C VAL A 26 -58.06 -7.65 -4.78
N ARG A 27 -57.99 -6.77 -5.78
CA ARG A 27 -56.92 -5.83 -6.14
C ARG A 27 -57.37 -4.40 -5.81
N ALA A 28 -56.38 -3.50 -5.83
CA ALA A 28 -56.45 -2.02 -5.95
C ALA A 28 -56.58 -1.25 -4.61
N ALA A 29 -55.93 -0.11 -4.38
CA ALA A 29 -55.27 0.82 -5.29
C ALA A 29 -54.17 1.68 -4.59
N ARG A 30 -53.11 1.97 -5.38
CA ARG A 30 -52.38 3.24 -5.58
C ARG A 30 -51.96 4.15 -4.41
N ARG A 31 -50.64 4.35 -4.38
CA ARG A 31 -49.85 5.61 -4.35
C ARG A 31 -50.05 6.59 -3.18
N GLN A 32 -48.95 6.87 -2.47
CA GLN A 32 -48.31 8.19 -2.48
C GLN A 32 -46.93 8.14 -1.81
N ALA A 33 -45.92 8.62 -2.54
CA ALA A 33 -44.61 8.99 -2.02
C ALA A 33 -44.71 10.42 -1.48
N PHE A 34 -44.17 10.66 -0.29
CA PHE A 34 -43.99 12.00 0.27
C PHE A 34 -42.49 12.36 0.22
N LEU A 35 -42.17 13.28 -0.68
CA LEU A 35 -41.04 14.20 -0.61
C LEU A 35 -41.63 15.57 -0.23
N PRO A 36 -40.97 16.38 0.62
CA PRO A 36 -41.25 17.81 0.69
C PRO A 36 -40.33 18.60 -0.25
N ALA A 37 -40.82 19.76 -0.71
CA ALA A 37 -40.26 20.58 -1.78
C ALA A 37 -39.99 22.05 -1.32
N LEU A 38 -38.80 22.56 -1.71
CA LEU A 38 -38.49 23.92 -2.24
C LEU A 38 -38.48 25.15 -1.29
N PRO A 39 -37.89 26.34 -1.63
CA PRO A 39 -37.48 26.83 -2.97
C PRO A 39 -36.14 27.62 -3.11
N GLY A 40 -35.74 27.91 -4.36
CA GLY A 40 -34.78 28.99 -4.68
C GLY A 40 -34.05 28.90 -6.03
N ARG A 41 -34.66 29.39 -7.12
CA ARG A 41 -33.99 29.75 -8.39
C ARG A 41 -34.67 31.00 -8.98
N PRO A 42 -33.94 31.81 -9.76
CA PRO A 42 -34.49 32.26 -11.03
C PRO A 42 -33.62 31.86 -12.23
N ALA A 43 -34.24 31.96 -13.40
CA ALA A 43 -33.95 31.27 -14.65
C ALA A 43 -33.18 32.11 -15.67
N SER A 44 -32.56 31.42 -16.64
CA SER A 44 -32.41 31.76 -18.07
C SER A 44 -31.34 30.81 -18.67
N PHE A 45 -31.31 30.35 -19.92
CA PHE A 45 -32.04 30.58 -21.17
C PHE A 45 -32.07 29.25 -21.95
N LEU A 46 -33.13 29.04 -22.74
CA LEU A 46 -33.33 27.92 -23.67
C LEU A 46 -32.41 28.00 -24.90
N ARG A 47 -31.90 26.85 -25.36
CA ARG A 47 -31.96 26.51 -26.80
C ARG A 47 -32.15 25.02 -27.01
N ARG A 48 -33.13 24.74 -27.86
CA ARG A 48 -33.74 23.47 -28.23
C ARG A 48 -33.11 23.03 -29.55
N GLY A 49 -32.70 21.76 -29.64
CA GLY A 49 -32.42 21.07 -30.90
C GLY A 49 -32.94 19.64 -30.73
N ASN A 50 -34.04 19.35 -31.41
CA ASN A 50 -34.73 18.07 -31.42
C ASN A 50 -34.43 17.39 -32.76
N ASP A 51 -34.43 16.07 -32.79
CA ASP A 51 -34.61 15.11 -33.90
C ASP A 51 -33.67 13.91 -33.65
N GLY A 52 -34.06 12.64 -33.68
CA GLY A 52 -35.30 12.00 -34.10
C GLY A 52 -35.28 10.53 -33.64
N ARG A 53 -36.35 9.83 -33.99
CA ARG A 53 -36.87 8.61 -33.37
C ARG A 53 -36.11 7.33 -33.74
N GLY A 54 -36.16 6.32 -32.87
CA GLY A 54 -35.91 4.92 -33.26
C GLY A 54 -35.81 3.92 -32.12
N ARG A 55 -36.94 3.30 -31.72
CA ARG A 55 -37.06 1.99 -31.04
C ARG A 55 -38.45 1.44 -31.41
N PRO A 56 -38.70 0.10 -31.49
CA PRO A 56 -38.33 -0.84 -30.42
C PRO A 56 -37.98 -2.28 -30.84
N GLY A 57 -37.36 -3.02 -29.91
CA GLY A 57 -37.27 -4.49 -29.94
C GLY A 57 -36.83 -5.01 -28.57
N ALA A 58 -37.58 -5.94 -27.97
CA ALA A 58 -37.48 -6.34 -26.57
C ALA A 58 -36.94 -7.78 -26.35
N ARG A 59 -36.32 -7.99 -25.16
CA ARG A 59 -35.98 -9.25 -24.41
C ARG A 59 -34.57 -9.82 -24.67
N ASN A 60 -33.77 -10.23 -23.68
CA ASN A 60 -34.04 -10.82 -22.35
C ASN A 60 -33.02 -10.37 -21.25
N PRO A 61 -33.33 -10.55 -19.95
CA PRO A 61 -32.50 -10.10 -18.82
C PRO A 61 -31.63 -11.24 -18.27
N GLY A 62 -30.34 -10.97 -18.01
CA GLY A 62 -29.48 -11.96 -17.36
C GLY A 62 -27.99 -11.69 -17.52
N GLN A 63 -27.51 -10.55 -17.03
CA GLN A 63 -26.11 -10.37 -16.62
C GLN A 63 -26.06 -9.09 -15.80
N VAL A 64 -25.87 -9.21 -14.50
CA VAL A 64 -25.47 -8.08 -13.66
C VAL A 64 -24.03 -7.79 -14.07
N GLY A 65 -23.88 -6.87 -15.01
CA GLY A 65 -22.58 -6.38 -15.45
C GLY A 65 -21.89 -5.74 -14.25
N GLY A 66 -20.81 -6.36 -13.78
CA GLY A 66 -19.80 -5.66 -13.00
C GLY A 66 -19.30 -4.52 -13.87
N GLY A 67 -19.61 -3.29 -13.47
CA GLY A 67 -19.13 -2.09 -14.16
C GLY A 67 -17.61 -2.13 -14.19
N ALA A 68 -17.05 -2.36 -15.37
CA ALA A 68 -15.63 -2.14 -15.62
C ALA A 68 -15.38 -0.64 -15.41
N ILE A 69 -14.70 -0.30 -14.32
CA ILE A 69 -14.22 1.07 -14.09
C ILE A 69 -12.93 1.17 -14.90
N GLN A 70 -13.00 1.87 -16.03
CA GLN A 70 -11.82 2.36 -16.72
C GLN A 70 -11.15 3.35 -15.77
N LEU A 71 -9.99 2.95 -15.25
CA LEU A 71 -9.15 3.79 -14.42
C LEU A 71 -8.62 4.94 -15.29
N ASP A 72 -9.23 6.11 -15.22
CA ASP A 72 -8.54 7.36 -15.57
C ASP A 72 -7.64 7.74 -14.39
N LEU A 73 -6.53 7.03 -14.27
CA LEU A 73 -5.45 7.33 -13.32
C LEU A 73 -4.45 8.36 -13.92
N GLY A 74 -4.92 9.22 -14.82
CA GLY A 74 -4.12 10.24 -15.48
C GLY A 74 -4.11 10.05 -16.99
N SER A 75 -5.15 10.57 -17.65
CA SER A 75 -5.20 10.85 -19.08
C SER A 75 -4.10 11.86 -19.47
N LEU A 76 -2.87 11.35 -19.58
CA LEU A 76 -1.80 11.94 -20.36
C LEU A 76 -2.08 11.68 -21.84
N GLN A 77 -2.91 12.53 -22.43
CA GLN A 77 -2.95 12.81 -23.86
C GLN A 77 -3.85 14.04 -24.04
N ASP A 78 -3.24 15.23 -23.97
CA ASP A 78 -3.58 16.43 -24.77
C ASP A 78 -3.01 17.71 -24.13
N ALA A 79 -1.70 17.93 -24.32
CA ALA A 79 -1.10 19.27 -24.26
C ALA A 79 0.23 19.33 -25.04
N ARG A 80 0.32 18.64 -26.17
CA ARG A 80 1.38 18.88 -27.18
C ARG A 80 0.75 19.25 -28.51
N ALA A 81 0.04 20.37 -28.53
CA ALA A 81 -0.18 21.14 -29.73
C ALA A 81 -0.27 22.61 -29.34
N HIS A 82 0.48 23.46 -30.05
CA HIS A 82 0.53 24.92 -29.97
C HIS A 82 1.55 25.55 -29.01
N LEU A 83 2.81 25.52 -29.43
CA LEU A 83 3.70 26.68 -29.26
C LEU A 83 4.12 27.17 -30.66
N PRO A 84 3.97 28.47 -30.98
CA PRO A 84 4.43 29.01 -32.25
C PRO A 84 5.96 29.09 -32.29
N ARG A 85 6.51 28.80 -33.47
CA ARG A 85 7.94 28.94 -33.81
C ARG A 85 8.46 30.34 -33.48
N ALA A 86 9.53 30.42 -32.70
CA ALA A 86 10.44 31.57 -32.67
C ALA A 86 11.84 31.10 -33.13
N ALA A 87 12.34 31.77 -34.17
CA ALA A 87 13.66 31.56 -34.77
C ALA A 87 14.78 32.23 -33.93
N PRO A 88 16.06 31.94 -34.20
CA PRO A 88 17.12 31.92 -33.19
C PRO A 88 17.80 33.27 -33.00
N PHE A 89 18.24 33.55 -31.76
CA PHE A 89 19.25 34.58 -31.50
C PHE A 89 20.54 33.96 -30.95
N LEU A 90 21.62 34.28 -31.65
CA LEU A 90 23.01 33.93 -31.40
C LEU A 90 23.53 34.62 -30.14
N ALA A 91 24.23 33.89 -29.26
CA ALA A 91 25.39 34.39 -28.53
C ALA A 91 26.14 33.24 -27.84
N ARG A 92 27.39 32.99 -28.27
CA ARG A 92 28.38 32.20 -27.52
C ARG A 92 28.90 33.05 -26.36
N PRO A 93 29.38 32.42 -25.28
CA PRO A 93 30.70 32.84 -24.79
C PRO A 93 31.66 31.68 -24.49
N ALA A 94 32.93 32.08 -24.52
CA ALA A 94 34.11 31.27 -24.51
C ALA A 94 34.46 30.66 -23.15
N ARG A 95 35.22 29.56 -23.23
CA ARG A 95 35.91 28.89 -22.14
C ARG A 95 36.90 29.83 -21.44
N THR A 96 37.00 29.73 -20.12
CA THR A 96 38.26 30.04 -19.42
C THR A 96 38.41 29.15 -18.19
N ARG A 97 39.41 28.26 -18.25
CA ARG A 97 39.96 27.56 -17.09
C ARG A 97 40.83 28.55 -16.30
N ARG A 98 40.69 28.62 -14.98
CA ARG A 98 41.81 28.96 -14.09
C ARG A 98 41.78 28.11 -12.83
N ILE A 99 42.86 27.35 -12.68
CA ILE A 99 43.33 26.71 -11.46
C ILE A 99 44.27 27.73 -10.82
N CYS A 100 44.07 28.06 -9.53
CA CYS A 100 45.12 28.66 -8.69
C CYS A 100 45.12 27.96 -7.33
N ARG A 101 46.32 27.54 -6.92
CA ARG A 101 46.66 26.86 -5.66
C ARG A 101 46.88 27.86 -4.52
N ASP A 102 46.75 27.32 -3.31
CA ASP A 102 47.06 27.87 -1.98
C ASP A 102 48.35 28.69 -1.84
N ALA A 103 48.29 29.66 -0.93
CA ALA A 103 49.42 30.12 -0.10
C ALA A 103 48.89 30.75 1.20
N GLY A 104 49.23 30.17 2.36
CA GLY A 104 48.90 30.81 3.64
C GLY A 104 48.96 29.91 4.87
N GLN A 105 50.08 29.22 5.10
CA GLN A 105 50.43 28.65 6.40
C GLN A 105 50.38 29.75 7.49
N ARG A 106 49.70 29.48 8.62
CA ARG A 106 49.86 30.25 9.86
C ARG A 106 50.42 29.35 10.95
N LEU A 107 51.52 29.82 11.51
CA LEU A 107 52.22 29.30 12.69
C LEU A 107 51.36 29.40 13.96
N ALA A 108 51.57 28.44 14.86
CA ALA A 108 51.07 28.45 16.23
C ALA A 108 51.93 29.36 17.13
N CYS A 109 51.31 29.97 18.15
CA CYS A 109 51.90 30.13 19.50
C CYS A 109 50.87 30.68 20.52
N ALA A 110 50.65 29.86 21.56
CA ALA A 110 50.43 30.12 22.98
C ALA A 110 49.72 31.40 23.51
N GLY A 111 48.65 31.17 24.27
CA GLY A 111 48.60 31.48 25.70
C GLY A 111 47.86 32.74 26.17
N ARG A 112 46.73 32.55 26.88
CA ARG A 112 46.42 33.17 28.20
C ARG A 112 45.10 32.63 28.78
N ARG A 113 45.12 32.37 30.08
CA ARG A 113 44.00 31.95 30.94
C ARG A 113 43.15 33.16 31.36
N GLY A 114 41.85 32.98 31.54
CA GLY A 114 40.95 33.94 32.19
C GLY A 114 39.55 33.35 32.42
N HIS A 115 39.05 33.47 33.66
CA HIS A 115 37.83 32.87 34.22
C HIS A 115 36.49 33.45 33.70
N GLY A 116 35.39 32.67 33.80
CA GLY A 116 34.06 33.22 34.14
C GLY A 116 32.82 32.70 33.42
N ARG A 117 32.15 31.69 34.03
CA ARG A 117 30.69 31.41 34.11
C ARG A 117 29.78 31.34 32.84
N ALA A 118 29.25 30.12 32.65
CA ALA A 118 27.85 29.70 32.45
C ALA A 118 26.95 30.31 31.34
N ARG A 119 26.54 29.48 30.36
CA ARG A 119 25.14 29.10 30.03
C ARG A 119 25.04 28.26 28.73
N GLY A 120 24.27 27.15 28.79
CA GLY A 120 23.61 26.49 27.65
C GLY A 120 24.26 25.21 27.10
N PRO A 121 23.58 24.04 27.08
CA PRO A 121 24.07 22.86 26.39
C PRO A 121 23.89 23.02 24.87
N ILE A 122 25.03 23.20 24.19
CA ILE A 122 25.14 23.12 22.73
C ILE A 122 25.18 21.64 22.34
N LEU A 123 24.37 21.29 21.33
CA LEU A 123 24.32 20.02 20.60
C LEU A 123 25.66 19.24 20.60
N CYS A 124 25.68 18.13 21.34
CA CYS A 124 26.73 17.12 21.21
C CYS A 124 26.67 16.50 19.82
N ARG A 125 27.61 16.88 18.95
CA ARG A 125 28.03 16.07 17.80
C ARG A 125 28.76 14.83 18.33
N CYS A 126 28.07 13.70 18.39
CA CYS A 126 28.73 12.41 18.58
C CYS A 126 29.51 12.05 17.30
N ARG A 127 30.79 12.42 17.26
CA ARG A 127 31.81 11.71 16.48
C ARG A 127 32.21 10.48 17.27
N HIS A 128 31.65 9.33 16.92
CA HIS A 128 32.30 8.05 17.18
C HIS A 128 32.35 7.24 15.88
N ALA A 129 33.39 7.53 15.10
CA ALA A 129 33.93 6.56 14.16
C ALA A 129 34.64 5.48 14.98
N ARG A 130 33.91 4.42 15.36
CA ARG A 130 34.56 3.14 15.66
C ARG A 130 34.78 2.44 14.32
N ARG A 131 36.05 2.35 13.94
CA ARG A 131 36.55 1.46 12.89
C ARG A 131 36.02 0.05 13.17
N LEU A 132 35.11 -0.42 12.32
CA LEU A 132 34.85 -1.84 12.14
C LEU A 132 35.67 -2.31 10.93
N PRO A 133 36.29 -3.49 10.98
CA PRO A 133 37.03 -4.01 9.84
C PRO A 133 36.07 -4.27 8.67
N LEU A 134 36.50 -3.84 7.48
CA LEU A 134 35.95 -4.23 6.19
C LEU A 134 36.03 -5.74 6.04
N GLY A 135 35.05 -6.45 6.57
CA GLY A 135 34.73 -7.82 6.22
C GLY A 135 33.54 -7.77 5.29
N HIS A 136 33.76 -7.99 3.99
CA HIS A 136 32.70 -8.37 3.07
C HIS A 136 32.10 -9.69 3.55
N ALA A 137 31.11 -9.62 4.44
CA ALA A 137 30.19 -10.72 4.64
C ALA A 137 29.29 -10.74 3.41
N THR A 138 29.66 -11.57 2.44
CA THR A 138 28.76 -12.02 1.38
C THR A 138 27.45 -12.43 2.02
N ALA A 139 26.34 -11.82 1.59
CA ALA A 139 25.01 -12.30 1.89
C ALA A 139 24.96 -13.82 1.62
N PRO A 140 24.25 -14.61 2.43
CA PRO A 140 24.19 -16.05 2.21
C PRO A 140 23.64 -16.31 0.81
N THR A 141 24.53 -16.71 -0.10
CA THR A 141 24.24 -17.26 -1.41
C THR A 141 23.59 -18.62 -1.20
N GLY A 142 22.33 -18.62 -0.78
CA GLY A 142 21.68 -19.84 -0.31
C GLY A 142 20.46 -19.59 0.56
N CYS A 143 19.64 -18.57 0.29
CA CYS A 143 18.27 -18.58 0.81
C CYS A 143 17.42 -19.51 -0.07
N THR A 144 17.75 -20.79 -0.06
CA THR A 144 16.91 -21.86 -0.61
C THR A 144 15.64 -21.93 0.22
N ARG A 145 14.51 -21.47 -0.33
CA ARG A 145 13.13 -21.78 0.10
C ARG A 145 13.02 -22.26 1.55
N THR A 146 13.35 -21.40 2.52
CA THR A 146 12.99 -21.68 3.90
C THR A 146 11.48 -21.49 3.96
N ARG A 147 10.74 -22.60 3.84
CA ARG A 147 9.29 -22.62 4.05
C ARG A 147 9.05 -21.95 5.41
N TYR A 148 8.32 -20.84 5.41
CA TYR A 148 7.92 -20.20 6.64
C TYR A 148 6.83 -21.06 7.29
N VAL A 149 7.23 -22.07 8.05
CA VAL A 149 6.31 -22.92 8.84
C VAL A 149 6.08 -22.29 10.21
N GLY A 150 5.52 -21.09 10.22
CA GLY A 150 4.87 -20.52 11.40
C GLY A 150 3.53 -21.22 11.61
N ALA A 151 3.55 -22.26 12.43
CA ALA A 151 2.38 -22.72 13.18
C ALA A 151 2.67 -22.46 14.66
N ASP A 152 2.93 -21.20 15.02
CA ASP A 152 3.00 -20.77 16.40
C ASP A 152 1.54 -20.53 16.88
N PRO A 153 1.07 -21.20 17.95
CA PRO A 153 -0.27 -20.98 18.51
C PRO A 153 -0.59 -19.51 18.82
N ASN A 154 0.42 -18.65 19.02
CA ASN A 154 0.25 -17.21 19.28
C ASN A 154 -0.28 -16.41 18.07
N VAL A 155 -0.08 -16.88 16.84
CA VAL A 155 -0.52 -16.15 15.63
C VAL A 155 -2.04 -16.15 15.52
N LYS A 156 -2.69 -17.28 15.81
CA LYS A 156 -4.15 -17.38 15.80
C LYS A 156 -4.77 -16.45 16.83
N GLU A 157 -4.16 -16.34 18.00
CA GLU A 157 -4.60 -15.43 19.05
C GLU A 157 -4.47 -13.96 18.63
N LEU A 158 -3.32 -13.57 18.06
CA LEU A 158 -3.13 -12.21 17.57
C LEU A 158 -4.14 -11.86 16.47
N LEU A 159 -4.30 -12.73 15.48
CA LEU A 159 -5.27 -12.54 14.40
C LEU A 159 -6.72 -12.49 14.91
N GLU A 160 -7.06 -13.23 15.98
CA GLU A 160 -8.36 -13.11 16.64
C GLU A 160 -8.50 -11.80 17.40
N LYS A 161 -7.44 -11.27 18.04
CA LYS A 161 -7.46 -9.91 18.64
C LYS A 161 -7.68 -8.82 17.60
N PHE A 162 -7.03 -8.96 16.44
CA PHE A 162 -7.36 -8.13 15.27
C PHE A 162 -8.84 -8.28 14.93
N ARG A 163 -9.38 -9.50 14.81
CA ARG A 163 -10.80 -9.68 14.47
C ARG A 163 -11.76 -9.09 15.51
N SER A 164 -11.53 -9.32 16.80
CA SER A 164 -12.42 -8.93 17.89
C SER A 164 -12.42 -7.43 18.19
N GLY A 165 -11.35 -6.71 17.80
CA GLY A 165 -11.21 -5.28 18.12
C GLY A 165 -10.92 -5.03 19.60
N THR A 166 -10.37 -6.01 20.32
CA THR A 166 -9.85 -5.79 21.68
C THR A 166 -8.53 -5.02 21.63
N ALA A 167 -8.09 -4.50 22.78
CA ALA A 167 -6.74 -3.93 22.90
C ALA A 167 -5.68 -4.99 22.55
N ILE A 168 -4.60 -4.56 21.89
CA ILE A 168 -3.46 -5.39 21.50
C ILE A 168 -2.25 -4.89 22.30
N GLU A 169 -1.78 -5.70 23.24
CA GLU A 169 -0.68 -5.37 24.16
C GLU A 169 0.69 -5.77 23.59
N GLU A 170 0.68 -6.68 22.62
CA GLU A 170 1.87 -7.14 21.91
C GLU A 170 2.56 -5.99 21.16
N PRO A 171 3.90 -5.98 21.06
CA PRO A 171 4.62 -5.03 20.22
C PRO A 171 4.36 -5.33 18.75
N ILE A 172 3.73 -4.39 18.04
CA ILE A 172 3.39 -4.52 16.62
C ILE A 172 4.11 -3.44 15.84
N ALA A 173 4.76 -3.85 14.75
CA ALA A 173 5.26 -2.93 13.73
C ALA A 173 4.28 -2.86 12.56
N ILE A 174 4.09 -1.66 12.01
CA ILE A 174 3.44 -1.44 10.73
C ILE A 174 4.48 -0.81 9.81
N VAL A 175 4.75 -1.43 8.67
CA VAL A 175 5.63 -0.92 7.62
C VAL A 175 4.75 -0.54 6.43
N ALA A 176 4.55 0.77 6.27
CA ALA A 176 3.80 1.36 5.18
C ALA A 176 4.76 2.00 4.18
N ALA A 177 4.47 1.88 2.89
CA ALA A 177 5.25 2.54 1.85
C ALA A 177 5.08 4.06 1.92
N HIS A 178 3.85 4.54 2.07
CA HIS A 178 3.48 5.96 2.02
C HIS A 178 2.64 6.40 3.22
N PRO A 179 2.67 7.72 3.56
CA PRO A 179 1.75 8.30 4.53
C PRO A 179 0.30 8.31 4.01
N ASP A 180 -0.50 7.33 4.46
CA ASP A 180 -1.94 7.10 4.18
C ASP A 180 -2.27 5.58 4.15
N ASP A 181 -1.33 4.77 3.69
CA ASP A 181 -1.48 3.32 3.54
C ASP A 181 -1.95 2.63 4.83
N GLU A 182 -1.39 3.03 5.98
CA GLU A 182 -1.77 2.47 7.28
C GLU A 182 -3.22 2.81 7.66
N THR A 183 -3.68 4.01 7.25
CA THR A 183 -5.05 4.47 7.46
C THR A 183 -6.02 3.74 6.51
N ILE A 184 -5.58 3.44 5.29
CA ILE A 184 -6.37 2.67 4.33
C ILE A 184 -6.55 1.23 4.82
N GLY A 185 -5.46 0.56 5.20
CA GLY A 185 -5.44 -0.87 5.47
C GLY A 185 -5.84 -1.27 6.89
N ILE A 186 -5.55 -0.43 7.88
CA ILE A 186 -5.53 -0.83 9.30
C ILE A 186 -6.19 0.18 10.25
N ALA A 187 -6.88 1.22 9.74
CA ALA A 187 -7.42 2.32 10.53
C ALA A 187 -8.17 1.87 11.80
N SER A 188 -9.05 0.85 11.68
CA SER A 188 -9.88 0.41 12.80
C SER A 188 -9.09 -0.19 13.98
N ARG A 189 -7.82 -0.56 13.77
CA ARG A 189 -6.97 -1.21 14.76
C ARG A 189 -5.82 -0.35 15.25
N LEU A 190 -5.43 0.71 14.56
CA LEU A 190 -4.29 1.55 14.93
C LEU A 190 -4.36 2.03 16.40
N GLY A 191 -5.49 2.63 16.82
CA GLY A 191 -5.67 3.12 18.20
C GLY A 191 -5.82 2.02 19.27
N ARG A 192 -5.92 0.74 18.85
CA ARG A 192 -6.04 -0.40 19.76
C ARG A 192 -4.71 -1.07 20.07
N ILE A 193 -3.67 -0.80 19.27
CA ILE A 193 -2.32 -1.32 19.46
C ILE A 193 -1.58 -0.44 20.46
N LYS A 194 -1.31 -0.95 21.66
CA LYS A 194 -0.67 -0.18 22.74
C LYS A 194 0.81 0.08 22.50
N ARG A 195 1.49 -0.87 21.86
CA ARG A 195 2.92 -0.83 21.55
C ARG A 195 3.13 -0.79 20.04
N LEU A 196 2.64 0.28 19.42
CA LEU A 196 2.70 0.47 17.98
C LEU A 196 4.00 1.16 17.55
N ARG A 197 4.76 0.51 16.68
CA ARG A 197 5.81 1.15 15.87
C ARG A 197 5.30 1.33 14.45
N LEU A 198 5.20 2.58 13.99
CA LEU A 198 4.73 2.92 12.65
C LEU A 198 5.91 3.42 11.80
N ILE A 199 6.22 2.70 10.74
CA ILE A 199 7.38 2.91 9.88
C ILE A 199 6.89 3.26 8.49
N HIS A 200 7.23 4.46 8.01
CA HIS A 200 7.00 4.87 6.63
C HIS A 200 8.30 4.82 5.85
N LEU A 201 8.31 4.06 4.75
CA LEU A 201 9.50 3.89 3.91
C LEU A 201 9.81 5.17 3.13
N THR A 202 8.78 5.75 2.51
CA THR A 202 8.94 6.94 1.68
C THR A 202 8.28 8.15 2.34
N ASP A 203 8.58 9.32 1.82
CA ASP A 203 7.87 10.56 2.18
C ASP A 203 6.62 10.82 1.33
N GLY A 204 6.27 9.90 0.42
CA GLY A 204 5.10 10.03 -0.45
C GLY A 204 5.18 11.17 -1.47
N ALA A 205 6.38 11.66 -1.76
CA ALA A 205 6.60 12.76 -2.71
C ALA A 205 7.64 12.38 -3.79
N PRO A 206 7.18 12.09 -5.02
CA PRO A 206 8.08 11.82 -6.16
C PRO A 206 9.02 12.99 -6.43
N ARG A 207 10.25 12.68 -6.84
CA ARG A 207 11.32 13.69 -7.00
C ARG A 207 11.27 14.46 -8.32
N ASP A 208 10.42 14.06 -9.25
CA ASP A 208 10.28 14.72 -10.55
C ASP A 208 9.45 16.02 -10.49
N HIS A 209 8.92 16.36 -9.32
CA HIS A 209 8.06 17.52 -9.04
C HIS A 209 6.70 17.50 -9.75
N ALA A 210 6.41 16.54 -10.62
CA ALA A 210 5.20 16.53 -11.44
C ALA A 210 3.94 16.40 -10.57
N ASP A 211 3.95 15.48 -9.61
CA ASP A 211 2.86 15.30 -8.65
C ASP A 211 2.70 16.50 -7.72
N ALA A 212 3.81 17.02 -7.20
CA ALA A 212 3.80 18.20 -6.33
C ALA A 212 3.10 19.39 -7.03
N HIS A 213 3.51 19.71 -8.25
CA HIS A 213 2.91 20.79 -9.03
C HIS A 213 1.45 20.54 -9.38
N ARG A 214 1.08 19.31 -9.78
CA ARG A 214 -0.32 18.95 -10.07
C ARG A 214 -1.23 19.14 -8.85
N LYS A 215 -0.68 18.93 -7.66
CA LYS A 215 -1.37 19.12 -6.36
C LYS A 215 -1.24 20.54 -5.81
N GLY A 216 -0.63 21.47 -6.56
CA GLY A 216 -0.50 22.88 -6.19
C GLY A 216 0.63 23.22 -5.22
N PHE A 217 1.60 22.32 -5.03
CA PHE A 217 2.77 22.56 -4.20
C PHE A 217 3.94 23.13 -5.01
N ALA A 218 4.81 23.88 -4.31
CA ALA A 218 5.98 24.52 -4.91
C ALA A 218 7.04 23.50 -5.35
N ASP A 219 7.25 22.45 -4.56
CA ASP A 219 8.19 21.36 -4.85
C ASP A 219 7.81 20.09 -4.10
N TRP A 220 8.58 19.02 -4.32
CA TRP A 220 8.37 17.74 -3.64
C TRP A 220 8.53 17.83 -2.12
N LYS A 221 9.32 18.77 -1.59
CA LYS A 221 9.53 18.92 -0.13
C LYS A 221 8.27 19.48 0.52
N ALA A 222 7.72 20.55 -0.06
CA ALA A 222 6.47 21.15 0.40
C ALA A 222 5.31 20.13 0.34
N TYR A 223 5.30 19.27 -0.68
CA TYR A 223 4.34 18.18 -0.81
C TYR A 223 4.53 17.09 0.26
N ALA A 224 5.76 16.61 0.47
CA ALA A 224 6.08 15.65 1.54
C ALA A 224 5.69 16.18 2.93
N GLU A 225 6.00 17.44 3.22
CA GLU A 225 5.60 18.09 4.48
C GLU A 225 4.08 18.21 4.63
N ALA A 226 3.34 18.42 3.54
CA ALA A 226 1.89 18.41 3.56
C ALA A 226 1.36 17.01 3.91
N ARG A 227 1.86 15.97 3.23
CA ARG A 227 1.49 14.57 3.53
C ARG A 227 1.79 14.17 4.97
N GLU A 228 2.91 14.64 5.52
CA GLU A 228 3.25 14.44 6.93
C GLU A 228 2.24 15.07 7.88
N ARG A 229 1.79 16.31 7.60
CA ARG A 229 0.76 16.98 8.41
C ARG A 229 -0.58 16.28 8.32
N GLU A 230 -0.95 15.82 7.13
CA GLU A 230 -2.17 15.05 6.88
C GLU A 230 -2.16 13.73 7.66
N LEU A 231 -1.04 12.99 7.63
CA LEU A 231 -0.85 11.78 8.43
C LEU A 231 -0.98 12.05 9.92
N CYS A 232 -0.34 13.10 10.45
CA CYS A 232 -0.46 13.44 11.87
C CYS A 232 -1.94 13.65 12.27
N ALA A 233 -2.68 14.43 11.47
CA ALA A 233 -4.09 14.67 11.72
C ALA A 233 -4.93 13.38 11.63
N ALA A 234 -4.63 12.49 10.68
CA ALA A 234 -5.30 11.20 10.58
C ALA A 234 -5.03 10.32 11.81
N LEU A 235 -3.78 10.22 12.26
CA LEU A 235 -3.42 9.43 13.45
C LEU A 235 -4.09 9.96 14.72
N ASP A 236 -4.24 11.28 14.86
CA ASP A 236 -5.01 11.88 15.95
C ASP A 236 -6.47 11.41 15.93
N ARG A 237 -7.12 11.38 14.75
CA ARG A 237 -8.50 10.88 14.60
C ARG A 237 -8.63 9.40 14.93
N LEU A 238 -7.60 8.61 14.64
CA LEU A 238 -7.57 7.16 14.86
C LEU A 238 -7.18 6.78 16.30
N GLY A 239 -6.90 7.75 17.17
CA GLY A 239 -6.41 7.49 18.53
C GLY A 239 -5.01 6.88 18.55
N ALA A 240 -4.21 7.11 17.50
CA ALA A 240 -2.89 6.52 17.27
C ALA A 240 -1.75 7.55 17.30
N ALA A 241 -2.01 8.77 17.80
CA ALA A 241 -1.03 9.84 17.93
C ALA A 241 0.22 9.45 18.76
N GLY A 242 0.05 8.51 19.70
CA GLY A 242 1.13 7.99 20.56
C GLY A 242 2.02 6.93 19.91
N ALA A 243 1.81 6.58 18.63
CA ALA A 243 2.63 5.59 17.93
C ALA A 243 4.11 6.01 17.90
N GLU A 244 5.02 5.05 18.09
CA GLU A 244 6.44 5.25 17.87
C GLU A 244 6.71 5.34 16.37
N ARG A 245 6.91 6.55 15.84
CA ARG A 245 7.07 6.75 14.40
C ARG A 245 8.53 6.67 13.94
N ARG A 246 8.75 6.05 12.78
CA ARG A 246 10.01 6.05 12.01
C ARG A 246 9.71 6.50 10.60
N ARG A 247 10.50 7.46 10.13
CA ARG A 247 10.38 8.02 8.77
C ARG A 247 11.70 7.79 8.08
N TYR A 248 11.74 6.86 7.15
CA TYR A 248 12.97 6.56 6.43
C TYR A 248 13.24 7.57 5.31
N ALA A 249 12.18 8.24 4.82
CA ALA A 249 12.24 9.34 3.86
C ALA A 249 12.95 8.99 2.54
N PHE A 250 12.82 7.74 2.09
CA PHE A 250 13.19 7.38 0.72
C PHE A 250 12.27 8.08 -0.28
N ALA A 251 12.76 8.25 -1.50
CA ALA A 251 11.98 8.87 -2.56
C ALA A 251 10.86 7.93 -3.02
N ASP A 252 9.65 8.47 -3.13
CA ASP A 252 8.49 7.79 -3.71
C ASP A 252 8.80 7.34 -5.16
N GLN A 253 8.20 6.21 -5.55
CA GLN A 253 8.32 5.45 -6.81
C GLN A 253 9.69 4.77 -7.03
N SER A 254 10.62 4.88 -6.08
CA SER A 254 12.02 4.47 -6.30
C SER A 254 12.64 3.75 -5.10
N ALA A 255 11.84 3.36 -4.09
CA ALA A 255 12.35 2.73 -2.87
C ALA A 255 13.11 1.42 -3.15
N ILE A 256 12.79 0.72 -4.25
CA ILE A 256 13.44 -0.54 -4.64
C ILE A 256 14.96 -0.42 -4.78
N PHE A 257 15.47 0.75 -5.20
CA PHE A 257 16.92 0.96 -5.33
C PHE A 257 17.64 1.01 -3.98
N ALA A 258 16.89 1.20 -2.89
CA ALA A 258 17.40 1.17 -1.52
C ALA A 258 16.95 -0.09 -0.75
N ALA A 259 16.41 -1.12 -1.41
CA ALA A 259 15.78 -2.27 -0.74
C ALA A 259 16.67 -2.96 0.31
N ARG A 260 17.98 -3.13 0.04
CA ARG A 260 18.92 -3.70 1.02
C ARG A 260 19.11 -2.79 2.23
N GLU A 261 19.26 -1.48 2.01
CA GLU A 261 19.39 -0.50 3.09
C GLU A 261 18.11 -0.43 3.94
N ILE A 262 16.94 -0.47 3.29
CA ILE A 262 15.65 -0.53 3.98
C ILE A 262 15.57 -1.81 4.82
N ALA A 263 15.90 -2.97 4.24
CA ALA A 263 15.87 -4.24 4.96
C ALA A 263 16.82 -4.24 6.16
N ASP A 264 18.03 -3.70 6.03
CA ASP A 264 19.00 -3.62 7.14
C ASP A 264 18.46 -2.77 8.30
N ARG A 265 17.84 -1.61 8.01
CA ARG A 265 17.20 -0.79 9.05
C ARG A 265 16.00 -1.50 9.67
N LEU A 266 15.20 -2.20 8.86
CA LEU A 266 14.06 -2.98 9.34
C LEU A 266 14.49 -4.16 10.23
N VAL A 267 15.66 -4.76 10.06
CA VAL A 267 16.15 -5.79 10.99
C VAL A 267 16.21 -5.24 12.42
N ASP A 268 16.74 -4.04 12.60
CA ASP A 268 16.83 -3.40 13.91
C ASP A 268 15.46 -2.94 14.42
N ASP A 269 14.64 -2.33 13.54
CA ASP A 269 13.32 -1.83 13.91
C ASP A 269 12.28 -2.96 14.12
N LEU A 270 12.50 -4.17 13.62
CA LEU A 270 11.61 -5.32 13.78
C LEU A 270 12.08 -6.31 14.87
N ALA A 271 13.30 -6.16 15.38
CA ALA A 271 13.81 -6.99 16.46
C ALA A 271 12.89 -6.88 17.71
N GLY A 272 12.44 -8.03 18.20
CA GLY A 272 11.57 -8.12 19.39
C GLY A 272 10.11 -7.74 19.16
N MET A 273 9.69 -7.47 17.92
CA MET A 273 8.27 -7.32 17.58
C MET A 273 7.58 -8.69 17.57
N ALA A 274 6.31 -8.72 17.96
CA ALA A 274 5.48 -9.92 17.88
C ALA A 274 4.95 -10.15 16.46
N ALA A 275 4.59 -9.06 15.78
CA ALA A 275 4.18 -9.09 14.38
C ALA A 275 4.60 -7.82 13.63
N VAL A 276 4.70 -7.97 12.31
CA VAL A 276 4.88 -6.88 11.35
C VAL A 276 3.75 -6.95 10.34
N LEU A 277 3.05 -5.82 10.15
CA LEU A 277 2.04 -5.64 9.12
C LEU A 277 2.65 -4.82 7.97
N THR A 278 2.51 -5.28 6.73
CA THR A 278 3.02 -4.56 5.55
C THR A 278 2.12 -4.78 4.33
N HIS A 279 2.51 -4.15 3.22
CA HIS A 279 1.89 -4.32 1.91
C HIS A 279 2.05 -5.75 1.37
N PRO A 280 1.12 -6.26 0.56
CA PRO A 280 1.32 -7.49 -0.17
C PRO A 280 2.15 -7.21 -1.44
N TYR A 281 2.94 -8.19 -1.88
CA TYR A 281 3.49 -8.15 -3.25
C TYR A 281 2.33 -8.48 -4.19
N GLU A 282 1.85 -7.51 -4.97
CA GLU A 282 0.69 -7.68 -5.89
C GLU A 282 0.77 -6.82 -7.16
N HIS A 283 1.87 -6.09 -7.34
CA HIS A 283 2.10 -5.18 -8.45
C HIS A 283 1.13 -4.00 -8.54
N GLY A 284 0.68 -3.48 -7.40
CA GLY A 284 -0.13 -2.25 -7.33
C GLY A 284 0.70 -0.98 -7.47
N HIS A 285 1.81 -0.92 -6.72
CA HIS A 285 2.74 0.20 -6.67
C HIS A 285 4.16 -0.34 -6.41
N PRO A 286 5.22 0.21 -7.04
CA PRO A 286 6.58 -0.29 -6.87
C PRO A 286 7.06 -0.19 -5.40
N ASP A 287 6.70 0.87 -4.68
CA ASP A 287 7.07 0.99 -3.27
C ASP A 287 6.26 0.07 -2.33
N HIS A 288 5.05 -0.32 -2.71
CA HIS A 288 4.26 -1.31 -1.95
C HIS A 288 4.93 -2.68 -2.07
N ASP A 289 5.27 -3.07 -3.30
CA ASP A 289 6.04 -4.30 -3.57
C ASP A 289 7.43 -4.25 -2.89
N THR A 290 8.07 -3.09 -2.85
CA THR A 290 9.34 -2.89 -2.13
C THR A 290 9.18 -3.10 -0.63
N ALA A 291 8.09 -2.61 -0.02
CA ALA A 291 7.83 -2.80 1.40
C ALA A 291 7.65 -4.29 1.72
N ALA A 292 6.91 -5.02 0.89
CA ALA A 292 6.75 -6.48 1.01
C ALA A 292 8.11 -7.20 0.95
N LEU A 293 8.95 -6.86 -0.04
CA LEU A 293 10.28 -7.44 -0.21
C LEU A 293 11.20 -7.14 0.99
N ALA A 294 11.27 -5.87 1.41
CA ALA A 294 12.20 -5.45 2.46
C ALA A 294 11.83 -6.04 3.84
N VAL A 295 10.53 -6.13 4.16
CA VAL A 295 10.06 -6.82 5.37
C VAL A 295 10.38 -8.32 5.30
N TRP A 296 10.17 -8.96 4.15
CA TRP A 296 10.54 -10.36 3.97
C TRP A 296 12.05 -10.59 4.20
N MET A 297 12.91 -9.74 3.61
CA MET A 297 14.37 -9.81 3.79
C MET A 297 14.78 -9.62 5.26
N ALA A 298 14.16 -8.68 5.96
CA ALA A 298 14.42 -8.44 7.38
C ALA A 298 13.99 -9.62 8.24
N CYS A 299 12.80 -10.18 8.01
CA CYS A 299 12.31 -11.39 8.69
C CYS A 299 13.21 -12.60 8.44
N CYS A 300 13.67 -12.83 7.20
CA CYS A 300 14.64 -13.89 6.90
C CYS A 300 15.95 -13.71 7.66
N THR A 301 16.44 -12.47 7.78
CA THR A 301 17.66 -12.16 8.54
C THR A 301 17.48 -12.42 10.03
N LEU A 302 16.36 -12.00 10.62
CA LEU A 302 16.04 -12.23 12.03
C LEU A 302 15.86 -13.72 12.35
N ALA A 303 15.21 -14.47 11.45
CA ALA A 303 15.08 -15.93 11.58
C ALA A 303 16.46 -16.62 11.62
N GLY A 304 17.43 -16.14 10.85
CA GLY A 304 18.80 -16.67 10.83
C GLY A 304 19.64 -16.29 12.07
N ARG A 305 19.33 -15.18 12.76
CA ARG A 305 20.06 -14.73 13.96
C ARG A 305 19.56 -15.42 15.23
N ASP A 306 18.27 -15.26 15.53
CA ASP A 306 17.69 -15.58 16.85
C ASP A 306 16.58 -16.64 16.76
N GLY A 307 16.25 -17.11 15.55
CA GLY A 307 15.20 -18.12 15.31
C GLY A 307 13.77 -17.64 15.56
N ARG A 308 13.55 -16.34 15.80
CA ARG A 308 12.25 -15.77 16.19
C ARG A 308 11.93 -14.46 15.43
N PRO A 309 11.67 -14.51 14.12
CA PRO A 309 11.17 -13.34 13.40
C PRO A 309 9.76 -12.97 13.88
N PRO A 310 9.31 -11.71 13.72
CA PRO A 310 7.91 -11.34 13.95
C PRO A 310 7.00 -12.09 12.97
N GLU A 311 5.74 -12.32 13.37
CA GLU A 311 4.74 -12.82 12.44
C GLU A 311 4.52 -11.82 11.29
N HIS A 312 4.68 -12.29 10.05
CA HIS A 312 4.55 -11.46 8.85
C HIS A 312 3.11 -11.49 8.33
N ILE A 313 2.41 -10.36 8.52
CA ILE A 313 1.01 -10.16 8.16
C ILE A 313 0.95 -9.09 7.07
N GLU A 314 0.02 -9.25 6.14
CA GLU A 314 -0.27 -8.28 5.09
C GLU A 314 -1.63 -7.63 5.33
N PHE A 315 -1.76 -6.35 4.97
CA PHE A 315 -3.05 -5.66 4.83
C PHE A 315 -3.35 -5.39 3.36
N ALA A 316 -4.61 -5.49 2.95
CA ALA A 316 -4.97 -5.34 1.55
C ALA A 316 -4.89 -3.88 1.09
N CYS A 317 -4.23 -3.66 -0.06
CA CYS A 317 -4.14 -2.38 -0.72
C CYS A 317 -4.84 -2.44 -2.09
N TYR A 318 -4.12 -2.21 -3.17
CA TYR A 318 -4.69 -2.20 -4.51
C TYR A 318 -3.78 -2.89 -5.51
N HIS A 319 -4.39 -3.42 -6.57
CA HIS A 319 -3.68 -4.05 -7.68
C HIS A 319 -4.59 -4.03 -8.91
N ARG A 320 -4.04 -4.49 -10.04
CA ARG A 320 -4.79 -4.63 -11.30
C ARG A 320 -5.36 -6.03 -11.47
N ASP A 321 -6.65 -6.15 -11.75
CA ASP A 321 -7.27 -7.40 -12.19
C ASP A 321 -7.89 -7.21 -13.59
N GLY A 322 -7.35 -7.93 -14.58
CA GLY A 322 -7.64 -7.68 -15.98
C GLY A 322 -7.36 -6.22 -16.38
N ASN A 323 -8.39 -5.45 -16.69
CA ASN A 323 -8.27 -4.01 -17.03
C ASN A 323 -8.78 -3.08 -15.92
N ALA A 324 -9.17 -3.61 -14.76
CA ALA A 324 -9.71 -2.84 -13.65
C ALA A 324 -8.72 -2.75 -12.49
N GLY A 325 -8.78 -1.64 -11.74
CA GLY A 325 -8.14 -1.54 -10.43
C GLY A 325 -9.06 -2.15 -9.37
N LEU A 326 -8.51 -3.02 -8.53
CA LEU A 326 -9.17 -3.51 -7.33
C LEU A 326 -8.52 -2.85 -6.12
N PHE A 327 -9.35 -2.36 -5.20
CA PHE A 327 -8.94 -1.64 -4.00
C PHE A 327 -9.50 -2.31 -2.74
N GLY A 328 -8.69 -2.34 -1.67
CA GLY A 328 -9.01 -2.99 -0.40
C GLY A 328 -9.17 -4.52 -0.50
N ARG A 329 -8.56 -5.15 -1.52
CA ARG A 329 -8.68 -6.58 -1.80
C ARG A 329 -7.33 -7.18 -2.18
N PHE A 330 -7.10 -8.40 -1.73
CA PHE A 330 -5.96 -9.20 -2.13
C PHE A 330 -6.19 -9.88 -3.47
N ARG A 331 -5.10 -10.19 -4.17
CA ARG A 331 -5.10 -11.21 -5.23
C ARG A 331 -5.37 -12.57 -4.60
N ALA A 332 -6.25 -13.35 -5.24
CA ALA A 332 -6.63 -14.67 -4.76
C ALA A 332 -5.40 -15.59 -4.63
N THR A 333 -5.10 -16.00 -3.40
CA THR A 333 -4.01 -16.93 -3.09
C THR A 333 -4.59 -18.10 -2.30
N PRO A 334 -4.93 -19.24 -2.95
CA PRO A 334 -5.64 -20.34 -2.31
C PRO A 334 -4.97 -20.89 -1.04
N ALA A 335 -3.65 -20.73 -0.91
CA ALA A 335 -2.86 -21.21 0.22
C ALA A 335 -2.89 -20.31 1.47
N ARG A 336 -3.43 -19.09 1.38
CA ARG A 336 -3.45 -18.11 2.49
C ARG A 336 -4.86 -17.58 2.70
N ALA A 337 -5.51 -18.04 3.78
CA ALA A 337 -6.83 -17.57 4.15
C ALA A 337 -6.82 -16.08 4.52
N GLU A 338 -7.79 -15.33 3.99
CA GLU A 338 -8.02 -13.94 4.35
C GLU A 338 -8.82 -13.83 5.64
N ILE A 339 -8.46 -12.87 6.47
CA ILE A 339 -9.25 -12.38 7.58
C ILE A 339 -9.93 -11.11 7.11
N ARG A 340 -11.25 -11.13 7.15
CA ARG A 340 -12.11 -10.00 6.82
C ARG A 340 -12.66 -9.42 8.12
N ILE A 341 -12.51 -8.11 8.29
CA ILE A 341 -13.08 -7.35 9.40
C ILE A 341 -14.08 -6.36 8.81
N ASP A 342 -15.36 -6.68 8.92
CA ASP A 342 -16.43 -5.74 8.62
C ASP A 342 -16.49 -4.70 9.75
N LEU A 343 -16.20 -3.45 9.42
CA LEU A 343 -16.20 -2.35 10.38
C LEU A 343 -17.64 -2.04 10.82
N ASP A 344 -17.81 -1.78 12.11
CA ASP A 344 -19.07 -1.22 12.61
C ASP A 344 -19.23 0.26 12.18
N ALA A 345 -20.42 0.82 12.40
CA ALA A 345 -20.72 2.19 11.99
C ALA A 345 -19.81 3.26 12.63
N GLY A 346 -19.36 3.03 13.87
CA GLY A 346 -18.45 3.94 14.57
C GLY A 346 -17.01 3.84 14.07
N GLU A 347 -16.54 2.62 13.83
CA GLU A 347 -15.24 2.34 13.21
C GLU A 347 -15.18 2.90 11.79
N GLU A 348 -16.22 2.70 10.98
CA GLU A 348 -16.31 3.23 9.63
C GLU A 348 -16.32 4.77 9.62
N ALA A 349 -17.09 5.39 10.52
CA ALA A 349 -17.12 6.85 10.67
C ALA A 349 -15.75 7.42 11.07
N THR A 350 -15.04 6.74 11.98
CA THR A 350 -13.70 7.12 12.44
C THR A 350 -12.69 7.02 11.29
N LYS A 351 -12.71 5.91 10.55
CA LYS A 351 -11.86 5.72 9.36
C LYS A 351 -12.14 6.77 8.28
N ARG A 352 -13.42 7.07 8.03
CA ARG A 352 -13.83 8.12 7.07
C ARG A 352 -13.27 9.49 7.46
N ALA A 353 -13.34 9.85 8.74
CA ALA A 353 -12.80 11.10 9.24
C ALA A 353 -11.27 11.17 9.12
N ALA A 354 -10.58 10.05 9.36
CA ALA A 354 -9.13 9.96 9.20
C ALA A 354 -8.72 10.08 7.72
N ILE A 355 -9.38 9.35 6.81
CA ILE A 355 -9.14 9.44 5.36
C ILE A 355 -9.35 10.87 4.84
N ALA A 356 -10.37 11.57 5.34
CA ALA A 356 -10.63 12.95 4.96
C ALA A 356 -9.51 13.95 5.35
N CYS A 357 -8.58 13.56 6.23
CA CYS A 357 -7.43 14.39 6.58
C CYS A 357 -6.40 14.47 5.43
N PHE A 358 -6.37 13.48 4.53
CA PHE A 358 -5.44 13.43 3.39
C PHE A 358 -6.00 14.19 2.18
N ALA A 359 -6.12 15.52 2.32
CA ALA A 359 -6.65 16.39 1.26
C ALA A 359 -5.86 16.25 -0.05
N SER A 360 -4.54 16.14 0.03
CA SER A 360 -3.67 15.96 -1.13
C SER A 360 -3.91 14.62 -1.85
N GLN A 361 -4.41 13.59 -1.15
CA GLN A 361 -4.66 12.25 -1.69
C GLN A 361 -6.15 11.95 -1.95
N ALA A 362 -7.05 12.91 -1.74
CA ALA A 362 -8.50 12.69 -1.76
C ALA A 362 -9.02 11.91 -2.98
N ALA A 363 -8.52 12.22 -4.18
CA ALA A 363 -8.91 11.53 -5.42
C ALA A 363 -8.52 10.04 -5.42
N MET A 364 -7.31 9.71 -4.95
CA MET A 364 -6.84 8.33 -4.86
C MET A 364 -7.59 7.58 -3.77
N LEU A 365 -7.74 8.20 -2.59
CA LEU A 365 -8.39 7.57 -1.44
C LEU A 365 -9.89 7.31 -1.65
N ALA A 366 -10.55 8.05 -2.55
CA ALA A 366 -11.95 7.82 -2.91
C ALA A 366 -12.22 6.44 -3.54
N HIS A 367 -11.18 5.77 -4.08
CA HIS A 367 -11.31 4.42 -4.63
C HIS A 367 -11.33 3.32 -3.57
N PHE A 368 -10.84 3.60 -2.35
CA PHE A 368 -10.74 2.58 -1.32
C PHE A 368 -12.06 2.40 -0.57
N PRO A 369 -12.51 1.15 -0.39
CA PRO A 369 -13.65 0.89 0.47
C PRO A 369 -13.28 1.19 1.93
N LEU A 370 -14.21 1.81 2.66
CA LEU A 370 -14.02 2.02 4.10
C LEU A 370 -14.09 0.70 4.88
N THR A 371 -15.00 -0.19 4.45
CA THR A 371 -15.21 -1.52 5.02
C THR A 371 -15.33 -2.55 3.89
N PRO A 372 -14.80 -3.77 4.06
CA PRO A 372 -14.03 -4.29 5.19
C PRO A 372 -12.55 -3.94 5.11
N GLU A 373 -11.88 -4.03 6.26
CA GLU A 373 -10.42 -4.21 6.31
C GLU A 373 -10.08 -5.70 6.15
N ARG A 374 -8.96 -5.98 5.46
CA ARG A 374 -8.53 -7.35 5.15
C ARG A 374 -7.09 -7.56 5.50
N PHE A 375 -6.84 -8.70 6.12
CA PHE A 375 -5.52 -9.14 6.54
C PHE A 375 -5.27 -10.56 6.06
N ARG A 376 -4.02 -10.92 5.84
CA ARG A 376 -3.63 -12.33 5.68
C ARG A 376 -2.22 -12.53 6.19
N ARG A 377 -1.89 -13.76 6.53
CA ARG A 377 -0.48 -14.14 6.69
C ARG A 377 0.23 -14.07 5.35
N ALA A 378 1.42 -13.47 5.31
CA ALA A 378 2.17 -13.28 4.07
C ALA A 378 2.41 -14.63 3.33
N PRO A 379 2.14 -14.73 2.02
CA PRO A 379 2.59 -15.84 1.19
C PRO A 379 4.12 -15.97 1.16
N ASP A 380 4.60 -17.16 0.83
CA ASP A 380 6.02 -17.37 0.53
C ASP A 380 6.28 -16.94 -0.93
N TYR A 381 6.40 -15.62 -1.16
CA TYR A 381 6.62 -15.07 -2.50
C TYR A 381 7.98 -15.45 -3.09
N ASP A 382 8.03 -15.52 -4.43
CA ASP A 382 9.28 -15.35 -5.16
C ASP A 382 9.31 -13.92 -5.73
N PHE A 383 9.92 -13.00 -4.99
CA PHE A 383 10.00 -11.58 -5.38
C PHE A 383 10.86 -11.32 -6.63
N ALA A 384 11.62 -12.32 -7.10
CA ALA A 384 12.35 -12.23 -8.36
C ALA A 384 11.53 -12.75 -9.56
N ALA A 385 10.27 -13.12 -9.34
CA ALA A 385 9.35 -13.53 -10.39
C ALA A 385 8.08 -12.67 -10.34
N PRO A 386 7.50 -12.30 -11.50
CA PRO A 386 6.21 -11.64 -11.52
C PRO A 386 5.12 -12.57 -10.98
N ILE A 387 4.23 -12.03 -10.15
CA ILE A 387 3.00 -12.73 -9.75
C ILE A 387 2.13 -13.05 -10.96
N SER A 388 2.06 -12.12 -11.92
CA SER A 388 1.41 -12.31 -13.20
C SER A 388 2.07 -11.39 -14.23
N PRO A 389 2.72 -11.94 -15.27
CA PRO A 389 3.39 -11.14 -16.30
C PRO A 389 2.45 -10.10 -16.92
N GLY A 390 2.89 -8.85 -17.02
CA GLY A 390 2.11 -7.74 -17.60
C GLY A 390 0.91 -7.26 -16.77
N ALA A 391 0.75 -7.77 -15.55
CA ALA A 391 -0.34 -7.39 -14.65
C ALA A 391 0.03 -6.25 -13.70
N ALA A 392 1.25 -5.71 -13.77
CA ALA A 392 1.63 -4.59 -12.92
C ALA A 392 0.85 -3.34 -13.29
N LEU A 393 0.25 -2.72 -12.28
CA LEU A 393 -0.54 -1.51 -12.45
C LEU A 393 0.38 -0.33 -12.78
N TYR A 394 1.56 -0.27 -12.18
CA TYR A 394 2.52 0.82 -12.42
C TYR A 394 3.18 0.82 -13.80
N ASP A 395 3.07 -0.27 -14.57
CA ASP A 395 3.44 -0.27 -15.99
C ASP A 395 2.51 0.61 -16.84
N LEU A 396 1.32 0.93 -16.33
CA LEU A 396 0.34 1.76 -17.04
C LEU A 396 0.51 3.25 -16.79
N PHE A 397 1.36 3.65 -15.84
CA PHE A 397 1.46 5.05 -15.41
C PHE A 397 2.47 5.88 -16.20
N GLY A 398 3.26 5.24 -17.08
CA GLY A 398 4.31 5.92 -17.85
C GLY A 398 5.44 6.48 -16.98
N TRP A 399 5.62 5.94 -15.78
CA TRP A 399 6.72 6.29 -14.88
C TRP A 399 8.06 5.77 -15.40
N ASP A 400 9.16 6.32 -14.88
CA ASP A 400 10.52 5.79 -15.12
C ASP A 400 10.70 4.38 -14.52
N MET A 401 9.93 4.07 -13.47
CA MET A 401 9.85 2.75 -12.87
C MET A 401 8.85 1.86 -13.61
N THR A 402 9.30 0.67 -14.02
CA THR A 402 8.49 -0.40 -14.63
C THR A 402 8.65 -1.69 -13.83
N SER A 403 7.75 -2.66 -14.03
CA SER A 403 7.79 -3.98 -13.37
C SER A 403 9.09 -4.71 -13.68
N THR A 404 9.52 -4.71 -14.94
CA THR A 404 10.82 -5.29 -15.34
C THR A 404 11.99 -4.65 -14.59
N ARG A 405 12.02 -3.32 -14.50
CA ARG A 405 13.09 -2.61 -13.78
C ARG A 405 13.04 -2.87 -12.27
N TRP A 406 11.84 -2.97 -11.72
CA TRP A 406 11.64 -3.34 -10.32
C TRP A 406 12.15 -4.77 -10.05
N GLU A 407 11.79 -5.73 -10.89
CA GLU A 407 12.19 -7.14 -10.79
C GLU A 407 13.72 -7.32 -10.90
N GLU A 408 14.37 -6.60 -11.82
CA GLU A 408 15.83 -6.59 -11.94
C GLU A 408 16.50 -6.07 -10.66
N ALA A 409 15.98 -4.98 -10.09
CA ALA A 409 16.47 -4.41 -8.85
C ALA A 409 16.20 -5.33 -7.65
N ALA A 410 15.03 -5.98 -7.60
CA ALA A 410 14.69 -6.98 -6.59
C ALA A 410 15.63 -8.19 -6.65
N ALA A 411 15.89 -8.73 -7.85
CA ALA A 411 16.84 -9.83 -8.06
C ALA A 411 18.25 -9.44 -7.59
N ALA A 412 18.71 -8.22 -7.92
CA ALA A 412 19.99 -7.70 -7.45
C ALA A 412 20.03 -7.55 -5.92
N ALA A 413 18.95 -7.03 -5.30
CA ALA A 413 18.85 -6.90 -3.85
C ALA A 413 18.91 -8.24 -3.12
N LEU A 414 18.33 -9.29 -3.72
CA LEU A 414 18.37 -10.67 -3.26
C LEU A 414 19.70 -11.39 -3.55
N GLY A 415 20.65 -10.74 -4.23
CA GLY A 415 21.92 -11.34 -4.63
C GLY A 415 21.78 -12.42 -5.71
N ARG A 416 20.65 -12.48 -6.42
CA ARG A 416 20.49 -13.35 -7.59
C ARG A 416 21.22 -12.70 -8.77
N ARG A 417 22.07 -13.46 -9.46
CA ARG A 417 22.62 -13.02 -10.73
C ARG A 417 21.48 -13.00 -11.74
N THR A 418 21.13 -11.84 -12.27
CA THR A 418 20.31 -11.77 -13.49
C THR A 418 21.10 -12.46 -14.59
N GLY A 419 20.60 -13.60 -15.05
CA GLY A 419 21.21 -14.29 -16.17
C GLY A 419 21.05 -13.41 -17.39
N ALA A 420 22.07 -12.64 -17.74
CA ALA A 420 22.21 -12.15 -19.10
C ALA A 420 22.23 -13.39 -19.98
N THR A 421 21.12 -13.64 -20.68
CA THR A 421 21.13 -14.46 -21.88
C THR A 421 22.09 -13.80 -22.84
N ASN A 422 23.37 -14.17 -22.76
CA ASN A 422 24.30 -13.98 -23.86
C ASN A 422 23.74 -14.80 -25.02
N GLY A 423 22.96 -14.14 -25.85
CA GLY A 423 22.76 -14.52 -27.24
C GLY A 423 24.11 -14.42 -27.95
N ALA A 424 24.94 -15.45 -27.79
CA ALA A 424 25.99 -15.73 -28.75
C ALA A 424 25.31 -16.42 -29.94
N ALA A 425 24.81 -15.59 -30.85
CA ALA A 425 24.63 -16.01 -32.22
C ALA A 425 26.01 -16.05 -32.90
N ARG A 426 26.28 -17.22 -33.52
CA ARG A 426 27.37 -17.59 -34.43
C ARG A 426 28.66 -18.09 -33.80
#